data_AF-A0A936YXX6-F1
#
_entry.id   AF-A0A936YXX6-F1
#
_cell.length_a   1.000
_cell.length_b   1.000
_cell.length_c   1.000
_cell.angle_alpha   90.00
_cell.angle_beta   90.00
_cell.angle_gamma   90.00
#
_symmetry.space_group_name_H-M   'P 1'
#
loop_
_entity.id
_entity.type
_entity.pdbx_description
1 polymer ?
#
loop_
_entity_poly.entity_id
_entity_poly.type
_entity_poly.pdbx_seq_one_letter_code
_entity_poly.pdbx_strand_id
1 'polypeptide(L)'
;MHAARAGVDAEALLRLTRESIRRRHRRVAVQRFLRLQACGCAIPEDCRSYCEAVLRTLPEPDYRRMRSAVEAWADLLEEPAFA
;
A
#
# COMPACT_ATOMS: atom_id res chain seq x y z
N MET A 1 -2.86 5.29 18.40
CA MET A 1 -2.15 6.01 17.33
C MET A 1 -0.92 5.19 16.97
N HIS A 2 -0.94 4.48 15.84
CA HIS A 2 0.27 3.79 15.36
C HIS A 2 1.15 4.81 14.64
N ALA A 3 2.35 5.05 15.18
CA ALA A 3 3.36 5.84 14.49
C ALA A 3 3.75 5.12 13.19
N ALA A 4 3.85 5.88 12.10
CA ALA A 4 4.30 5.33 10.82
C ALA A 4 5.70 4.69 10.99
N ARG A 5 5.88 3.49 10.44
CA ARG A 5 7.15 2.76 10.50
C ARG A 5 8.27 3.57 9.81
N ALA A 6 9.41 3.72 10.47
CA ALA A 6 10.54 4.52 9.99
C ALA A 6 11.10 3.94 8.68
N GLY A 7 11.32 4.79 7.66
CA GLY A 7 11.90 4.40 6.36
C GLY A 7 10.98 4.59 5.15
N VAL A 8 9.66 4.73 5.35
CA VAL A 8 8.71 5.03 4.28
C VAL A 8 8.14 6.44 4.44
N ASP A 9 8.41 7.30 3.45
CA ASP A 9 7.68 8.56 3.31
C ASP A 9 6.22 8.27 2.93
N ALA A 10 5.38 8.22 3.96
CA ALA A 10 3.95 7.94 3.83
C ALA A 10 3.23 8.96 2.94
N GLU A 11 3.69 10.21 2.93
CA GLU A 11 3.10 11.27 2.10
C GLU A 11 3.45 11.06 0.63
N ALA A 12 4.71 10.74 0.33
CA ALA A 12 5.12 10.39 -1.02
C ALA A 12 4.37 9.16 -1.54
N LEU A 13 4.22 8.12 -0.71
CA LEU A 13 3.49 6.91 -1.08
C LEU A 13 2.00 7.19 -1.30
N LEU A 14 1.38 8.02 -0.47
CA LEU A 14 -0.01 8.45 -0.65
C LEU A 14 -0.20 9.24 -1.95
N ARG A 15 0.71 10.18 -2.26
CA ARG A 15 0.69 10.93 -3.52
C ARG A 15 0.79 10.01 -4.74
N LEU A 16 1.68 9.01 -4.68
CA LEU A 16 1.82 7.99 -5.72
C LEU A 16 0.56 7.11 -5.85
N THR A 17 -0.08 6.75 -4.74
CA THR A 17 -1.35 6.02 -4.75
C THR A 17 -2.43 6.83 -5.47
N ARG A 18 -2.62 8.10 -5.09
CA ARG A 18 -3.57 9.01 -5.75
C ARG A 18 -3.32 9.16 -7.24
N GLU A 19 -2.06 9.33 -7.65
CA GLU A 19 -1.71 9.44 -9.06
C GLU A 19 -2.01 8.14 -9.84
N SER A 20 -1.85 6.98 -9.20
CA SER A 20 -2.21 5.68 -9.80
C SER A 20 -3.71 5.56 -10.02
N ILE A 21 -4.51 6.02 -9.05
CA ILE A 21 -5.97 6.06 -9.14
C ILE A 21 -6.37 6.97 -10.31
N ARG A 22 -5.81 8.19 -10.37
CA ARG A 22 -6.10 9.17 -11.43
C ARG A 22 -5.77 8.63 -12.83
N ARG A 23 -4.65 7.91 -12.97
CA ARG A 23 -4.23 7.25 -14.22
C ARG A 23 -4.95 5.92 -14.49
N ARG A 24 -5.85 5.48 -13.61
CA ARG A 24 -6.55 4.18 -13.70
C ARG A 24 -5.61 2.98 -13.70
N HIS A 25 -4.42 3.11 -13.12
CA HIS A 25 -3.48 2.00 -12.92
C HIS A 25 -3.91 1.16 -11.71
N ARG A 26 -5.02 0.42 -11.87
CA ARG A 26 -5.74 -0.25 -10.78
C ARG A 26 -4.87 -1.15 -9.90
N ARG A 27 -4.09 -2.06 -10.52
CA ARG A 27 -3.21 -3.00 -9.78
C ARG A 27 -2.15 -2.27 -8.96
N VAL A 28 -1.53 -1.25 -9.56
CA VAL A 28 -0.48 -0.45 -8.90
C VAL A 28 -1.08 0.38 -7.76
N ALA A 29 -2.27 0.96 -7.95
CA ALA A 29 -2.97 1.68 -6.90
C ALA A 29 -3.26 0.78 -5.70
N VAL A 30 -3.77 -0.44 -5.93
CA VAL A 30 -4.02 -1.42 -4.87
C VAL A 30 -2.73 -1.86 -4.18
N GLN A 31 -1.66 -2.12 -4.92
CA GLN A 31 -0.38 -2.50 -4.33
C GLN A 31 0.16 -1.42 -3.38
N ARG A 32 0.07 -0.14 -3.78
CA ARG A 32 0.50 1.00 -2.94
C ARG A 32 -0.45 1.23 -1.76
N PHE A 33 -1.75 0.98 -1.92
CA PHE A 33 -2.71 0.99 -0.82
C PHE A 33 -2.39 -0.08 0.23
N LEU A 34 -2.16 -1.33 -0.20
CA LEU A 34 -1.76 -2.40 0.71
C LEU A 34 -0.44 -2.05 1.43
N ARG A 35 0.47 -1.36 0.74
CA ARG A 35 1.73 -0.87 1.31
C ARG A 35 1.49 0.14 2.42
N LEU A 36 0.63 1.13 2.20
CA LEU A 36 0.23 2.09 3.23
C LEU A 36 -0.39 1.38 4.45
N GLN A 37 -1.21 0.34 4.23
CA GLN A 37 -1.80 -0.45 5.30
C GLN A 37 -0.74 -1.21 6.10
N ALA A 38 0.19 -1.90 5.42
CA ALA A 38 1.27 -2.64 6.07
C ALA A 38 2.18 -1.73 6.91
N CYS A 39 2.47 -0.52 6.41
CA CYS A 39 3.26 0.48 7.13
C CYS A 39 2.51 1.20 8.26
N GLY A 40 1.22 0.88 8.49
CA GLY A 40 0.39 1.53 9.51
C GLY A 40 0.06 3.00 9.21
N CYS A 41 0.17 3.43 7.96
CA CYS A 41 -0.05 4.82 7.56
C CYS A 41 -1.55 5.18 7.63
N ALA A 42 -1.84 6.45 7.94
CA ALA A 42 -3.19 6.98 7.79
C ALA A 42 -3.57 7.04 6.30
N ILE A 43 -4.68 6.39 5.93
CA ILE A 43 -5.17 6.36 4.55
C ILE A 43 -6.46 7.19 4.46
N PRO A 44 -6.48 8.26 3.66
CA PRO A 44 -7.68 9.03 3.35
C PRO A 44 -8.82 8.17 2.77
N GLU A 45 -10.06 8.53 3.10
CA GLU A 45 -11.25 7.75 2.77
C GLU A 45 -11.48 7.61 1.25
N ASP A 46 -11.18 8.65 0.47
CA ASP A 46 -11.25 8.63 -0.99
C ASP A 46 -10.37 7.53 -1.61
N CYS A 47 -9.14 7.40 -1.10
CA CYS A 47 -8.19 6.39 -1.54
C CYS A 47 -8.62 4.99 -1.08
N ARG A 48 -9.05 4.88 0.18
CA ARG A 48 -9.52 3.62 0.77
C ARG A 48 -10.70 3.06 -0.02
N SER A 49 -11.77 3.84 -0.16
CA SER A 49 -13.00 3.45 -0.86
C SER A 49 -12.72 2.96 -2.28
N TYR A 50 -11.88 3.68 -3.04
CA TYR A 50 -11.51 3.25 -4.39
C TYR A 50 -10.73 1.93 -4.40
N CYS A 51 -9.68 1.82 -3.59
CA CYS A 51 -8.80 0.65 -3.58
C CYS A 51 -9.51 -0.60 -3.05
N GLU A 52 -10.38 -0.47 -2.05
CA GLU A 52 -11.21 -1.57 -1.55
C GLU A 52 -12.23 -2.04 -2.60
N ALA A 53 -12.83 -1.13 -3.36
CA ALA A 53 -13.71 -1.49 -4.47
C ALA A 53 -12.95 -2.28 -5.56
N VAL A 54 -11.74 -1.86 -5.91
CA VAL A 54 -10.89 -2.59 -6.86
C VAL A 54 -10.47 -3.94 -6.30
N LEU A 55 -10.07 -4.02 -5.04
CA LEU A 55 -9.69 -5.27 -4.36
C LEU A 55 -10.78 -6.34 -4.44
N ARG A 56 -12.05 -5.96 -4.24
CA ARG A 56 -13.19 -6.89 -4.34
C ARG A 56 -13.38 -7.50 -5.73
N THR A 57 -12.80 -6.89 -6.77
CA THR A 57 -12.84 -7.41 -8.15
C THR A 57 -11.64 -8.29 -8.50
N LEU A 58 -10.61 -8.35 -7.65
CA LEU A 58 -9.42 -9.14 -7.92
C LEU A 58 -9.67 -10.62 -7.58
N PRO A 59 -9.20 -11.55 -8.41
CA PRO A 59 -9.15 -12.96 -8.04
C PRO A 59 -8.34 -13.14 -6.76
N GLU A 60 -8.83 -14.00 -5.86
CA GLU A 60 -8.20 -14.26 -4.57
C GLU A 60 -6.71 -14.65 -4.66
N PRO A 61 -6.25 -15.47 -5.64
CA PRO A 61 -4.83 -15.80 -5.78
C PRO A 61 -3.94 -14.57 -6.04
N ASP A 62 -4.44 -13.62 -6.83
CA ASP A 62 -3.70 -12.39 -7.16
C ASP A 62 -3.59 -11.47 -5.96
N TYR A 63 -4.67 -11.35 -5.18
CA TYR A 63 -4.65 -10.62 -3.92
C TYR A 63 -3.64 -11.22 -2.93
N ARG A 64 -3.67 -12.54 -2.72
CA ARG A 64 -2.73 -13.22 -1.81
C ARG A 64 -1.27 -12.99 -2.20
N ARG A 65 -0.93 -13.14 -3.49
CA ARG A 65 0.43 -12.86 -4.00
C ARG A 65 0.85 -11.41 -3.77
N MET A 66 -0.04 -10.46 -4.07
CA MET A 66 0.25 -9.04 -3.92
C MET A 66 0.44 -8.66 -2.45
N ARG A 67 -0.40 -9.18 -1.57
CA ARG A 67 -0.32 -8.95 -0.13
C ARG A 67 0.98 -9.51 0.46
N SER A 68 1.32 -10.76 0.15
CA SER A 68 2.57 -11.39 0.60
C SER A 68 3.81 -10.59 0.15
N ALA A 69 3.83 -10.12 -1.10
CA ALA A 69 4.94 -9.30 -1.60
C ALA A 69 5.04 -7.95 -0.87
N VAL A 70 3.90 -7.32 -0.56
CA VAL A 70 3.87 -6.04 0.15
C VAL A 70 4.31 -6.19 1.61
N GLU A 71 3.89 -7.25 2.29
CA GLU A 71 4.28 -7.58 3.67
C GLU A 71 5.79 -7.85 3.73
N ALA A 72 6.33 -8.70 2.84
CA ALA A 72 7.76 -9.00 2.79
C ALA A 72 8.64 -7.76 2.57
N TRP A 73 8.22 -6.83 1.70
CA TRP A 73 8.92 -5.56 1.52
C TRP A 73 8.85 -4.69 2.78
N ALA A 74 7.80 -4.82 3.60
CA ALA A 74 7.56 -3.93 4.74
C ALA A 74 8.48 -4.36 5.87
N ASP A 75 8.54 -5.66 6.09
CA ASP A 75 9.49 -6.34 6.96
C ASP A 75 10.93 -5.97 6.59
N LEU A 76 11.30 -5.98 5.30
CA LEU A 76 12.64 -5.57 4.84
C LEU A 76 12.99 -4.11 5.21
N LEU A 77 12.03 -3.19 5.18
CA LEU A 77 12.28 -1.79 5.55
C LEU A 77 12.34 -1.59 7.07
N GLU A 78 11.92 -2.57 7.86
CA GLU A 78 12.03 -2.58 9.32
C GLU A 78 13.36 -3.16 9.80
N GLU A 79 14.05 -3.96 8.97
CA GLU A 79 15.35 -4.50 9.32
C GLU A 79 16.40 -3.36 9.40
N PRO A 80 17.08 -3.19 10.55
CA PRO A 80 18.12 -2.17 10.72
C PRO A 80 19.41 -2.45 9.92
N ALA A 81 19.40 -3.40 8.99
CA ALA A 81 20.59 -3.97 8.34
C ALA A 81 21.09 -3.18 7.11
N PHE A 82 20.79 -1.88 7.04
CA PHE A 82 21.44 -0.92 6.12
C PHE A 82 21.77 0.41 6.83
N ALA A 83 22.06 0.35 8.14
CA ALA A 83 22.63 1.45 8.91
C ALA A 83 24.17 1.46 8.84
#